data_AF-A0ABD1NZB5-F1
#
_entry.id   AF-A0ABD1NZB5-F1
#
_cell.length_a   1.000
_cell.length_b   1.000
_cell.length_c   1.000
_cell.angle_alpha   90.00
_cell.angle_beta   90.00
_cell.angle_gamma   90.00
#
_symmetry.space_group_name_H-M   'P 1'
#
loop_
_entity.id
_entity.type
_entity.pdbx_description
1 polymer ?
#
loop_
_entity_poly.entity_id
_entity_poly.type
_entity_poly.pdbx_seq_one_letter_code
_entity_poly.pdbx_strand_id
1 'polypeptide(L)'
;MFLIRKRAYNFSDIFSRKYAVLDTGFGLLLQNISYNPKGKGQCSVPSIDYVKKMERYAMGNFPKNFGGKWKDCNHLLWPYLLSNKYWILFHVDLENWKVTVYDNNQRFYQEADIYPHVVPCINIIPEIIENYVARDRVDLGKKRFQPLQYFRKSPCDIPQLKRFR
;
A
#
# COMPACT_ATOMS: atom_id res chain seq x y z
N MET A 1 14.27 -2.68 -3.69
CA MET A 1 13.44 -1.74 -2.88
C MET A 1 14.21 -0.55 -2.30
N PHE A 2 15.34 -0.75 -1.63
CA PHE A 2 16.13 0.36 -1.06
C PHE A 2 16.45 1.49 -2.07
N LEU A 3 16.92 1.13 -3.28
CA LEU A 3 17.28 2.12 -4.30
C LEU A 3 16.10 2.97 -4.77
N ILE A 4 14.91 2.38 -4.93
CA ILE A 4 13.69 3.09 -5.33
C ILE A 4 13.28 4.07 -4.24
N ARG A 5 13.27 3.62 -2.98
CA ARG A 5 13.02 4.48 -1.80
C ARG A 5 13.99 5.66 -1.74
N LYS A 6 15.29 5.37 -1.82
CA LYS A 6 16.35 6.39 -1.79
C LYS A 6 16.16 7.40 -2.91
N ARG A 7 15.81 6.95 -4.12
CA ARG A 7 15.59 7.83 -5.27
C ARG A 7 14.34 8.70 -5.09
N ALA A 8 13.22 8.12 -4.66
CA ALA A 8 11.98 8.84 -4.37
C ALA A 8 12.18 9.89 -3.28
N TYR A 9 13.01 9.61 -2.28
CA TYR A 9 13.32 10.53 -1.19
C TYR A 9 14.31 11.64 -1.61
N ASN A 10 15.44 11.27 -2.22
CA ASN A 10 16.51 12.23 -2.57
C ASN A 10 16.14 13.16 -3.72
N PHE A 11 15.24 12.73 -4.60
CA PHE A 11 14.87 13.47 -5.80
C PHE A 11 13.36 13.71 -5.85
N SER A 12 12.78 14.12 -4.71
CA SER A 12 11.34 14.38 -4.59
C SER A 12 10.82 15.32 -5.67
N ASP A 13 11.63 16.32 -6.05
CA ASP A 13 11.24 17.38 -6.97
C ASP A 13 11.12 16.91 -8.43
N ILE A 14 11.71 15.75 -8.74
CA ILE A 14 11.59 15.11 -10.07
C ILE A 14 10.24 14.39 -10.20
N PHE A 15 9.65 13.97 -9.08
CA PHE A 15 8.38 13.28 -9.09
C PHE A 15 7.24 14.29 -8.92
N SER A 16 6.31 14.31 -9.87
CA SER A 16 5.11 15.16 -9.78
C SER A 16 4.19 14.79 -8.61
N ARG A 17 4.46 13.66 -7.95
CA ARG A 17 3.71 13.14 -6.81
C ARG A 17 4.67 12.68 -5.73
N LYS A 18 4.23 12.74 -4.47
CA LYS A 18 5.01 12.28 -3.32
C LYS A 18 4.63 10.84 -2.95
N TYR A 19 5.64 9.99 -2.81
CA TYR A 19 5.48 8.54 -2.62
C TYR A 19 6.11 8.07 -1.32
N ALA A 20 5.39 7.20 -0.60
CA ALA A 20 6.00 6.29 0.37
C ALA A 20 6.09 4.90 -0.26
N VAL A 21 7.27 4.28 -0.20
CA VAL A 21 7.52 2.99 -0.85
C VAL A 21 7.76 1.92 0.21
N LEU A 22 6.75 1.09 0.42
CA LEU A 22 6.70 0.04 1.44
C LEU A 22 7.57 -1.15 1.04
N ASP A 23 7.72 -2.16 1.91
CA ASP A 23 8.49 -3.36 1.61
C ASP A 23 7.73 -4.66 1.91
N THR A 24 8.40 -5.79 1.69
CA THR A 24 7.84 -7.11 1.98
C THR A 24 7.55 -7.31 3.46
N GLY A 25 8.26 -6.62 4.36
CA GLY A 25 8.00 -6.62 5.78
C GLY A 25 6.64 -6.04 6.11
N PHE A 26 6.26 -4.91 5.48
CA PHE A 26 4.91 -4.34 5.59
C PHE A 26 3.84 -5.37 5.17
N GLY A 27 4.12 -6.10 4.09
CA GLY A 27 3.22 -7.13 3.59
C GLY A 27 3.00 -8.31 4.52
N LEU A 28 4.03 -8.71 5.26
CA LEU A 28 3.92 -9.74 6.29
C LEU A 28 3.08 -9.24 7.48
N LEU A 29 3.23 -7.97 7.87
CA LEU A 29 2.41 -7.39 8.93
C LEU A 29 0.92 -7.39 8.56
N LEU A 30 0.58 -6.96 7.33
CA LEU A 30 -0.80 -6.94 6.86
C LEU A 30 -1.45 -8.34 6.85
N GLN A 31 -0.72 -9.35 6.39
CA GLN A 31 -1.21 -10.74 6.40
C GLN A 31 -1.47 -11.23 7.81
N ASN A 32 -0.56 -10.94 8.76
CA ASN A 32 -0.71 -11.37 10.15
C ASN A 32 -1.89 -10.68 10.86
N ILE A 33 -2.21 -9.44 10.49
CA ILE A 33 -3.38 -8.73 11.03
C ILE A 33 -4.69 -9.27 10.43
N SER A 34 -4.64 -9.78 9.19
CA SER A 34 -5.83 -10.22 8.45
C SER A 34 -6.12 -11.72 8.51
N TYR A 35 -5.16 -12.55 8.94
CA TYR A 35 -5.29 -14.00 8.91
C TYR A 35 -5.95 -14.57 10.19
N ASN A 36 -7.23 -14.96 10.08
CA ASN A 36 -7.87 -15.93 10.98
C ASN A 36 -8.37 -17.14 10.16
N PRO A 37 -7.61 -18.26 10.10
CA PRO A 37 -7.92 -19.38 9.20
C PRO A 37 -9.07 -20.27 9.67
N LYS A 38 -9.64 -20.01 10.85
CA LYS A 38 -10.74 -20.80 11.41
C LYS A 38 -11.83 -19.85 11.81
N GLY A 39 -12.79 -19.62 10.90
CA GLY A 39 -13.99 -18.83 11.17
C GLY A 39 -14.64 -19.25 12.49
N LYS A 40 -14.38 -18.47 13.53
CA LYS A 40 -15.15 -18.32 14.77
C LYS A 40 -14.59 -17.07 15.46
N GLY A 41 -15.49 -16.12 15.67
CA GLY A 41 -15.19 -14.73 16.02
C GLY A 41 -14.08 -14.57 17.05
N GLN A 42 -13.05 -13.87 16.61
CA GLN A 42 -12.28 -12.89 17.38
C GLN A 42 -11.44 -12.16 16.35
N CYS A 43 -11.67 -10.85 16.18
CA CYS A 43 -10.58 -9.97 15.82
C CYS A 43 -9.51 -10.23 16.86
N SER A 44 -8.47 -11.01 16.54
CA SER A 44 -7.30 -11.03 17.39
C SER A 44 -6.79 -9.61 17.34
N VAL A 45 -7.01 -8.86 18.43
CA VAL A 45 -6.45 -7.52 18.59
C VAL A 45 -4.99 -7.65 18.19
N PRO A 46 -4.55 -6.99 17.10
CA PRO A 46 -3.20 -7.17 16.63
C PRO A 46 -2.27 -6.88 17.79
N SER A 47 -1.25 -7.73 17.99
CA SER A 47 -0.37 -7.53 19.15
C SER A 47 0.15 -6.09 19.15
N ILE A 48 0.34 -5.52 20.33
CA ILE A 48 0.78 -4.14 20.49
C ILE A 48 2.04 -3.86 19.64
N ASP A 49 2.89 -4.86 19.44
CA ASP A 49 4.08 -4.79 18.59
C ASP A 49 3.76 -4.66 17.09
N TYR A 50 2.71 -5.31 16.59
CA TYR A 50 2.26 -5.15 15.19
C TYR A 50 1.70 -3.76 14.95
N VAL A 51 0.86 -3.25 15.86
CA VAL A 51 0.29 -1.90 15.77
C VAL A 51 1.40 -0.84 15.79
N LYS A 52 2.35 -0.94 16.73
CA LYS A 52 3.52 -0.05 16.78
C LYS A 52 4.38 -0.12 15.52
N LYS A 53 4.53 -1.29 14.90
CA LYS A 53 5.26 -1.41 13.64
C LYS A 53 4.53 -0.71 12.49
N MET A 54 3.20 -0.86 12.40
CA MET A 54 2.39 -0.17 11.39
C MET A 54 2.43 1.34 11.55
N GLU A 55 2.32 1.84 12.79
CA GLU A 55 2.54 3.25 13.12
C GLU A 55 3.91 3.73 12.63
N ARG A 56 4.98 2.96 12.86
CA ARG A 56 6.32 3.33 12.39
C ARG A 56 6.42 3.44 10.87
N TYR A 57 5.68 2.63 10.09
CA TYR A 57 5.59 2.83 8.64
C TYR A 57 4.89 4.14 8.31
N ALA A 58 3.73 4.39 8.91
CA ALA A 58 2.94 5.60 8.66
C ALA A 58 3.74 6.88 8.98
N MET A 59 4.49 6.85 10.08
CA MET A 59 5.35 7.95 10.55
C MET A 59 6.68 8.05 9.79
N GLY A 60 6.92 7.20 8.78
CA GLY A 60 8.16 7.18 7.99
C GLY A 60 9.42 6.72 8.75
N ASN A 61 9.25 6.17 9.95
CA ASN A 61 10.30 5.63 10.81
C ASN A 61 10.72 4.20 10.42
N PHE A 62 10.02 3.60 9.45
CA PHE A 62 10.34 2.30 8.89
C PHE A 62 9.94 2.22 7.40
N PRO A 63 10.71 1.52 6.55
CA PRO A 63 12.05 0.98 6.80
C PRO A 63 13.05 2.08 7.20
N LYS A 64 14.08 1.71 7.98
CA LYS A 64 15.11 2.65 8.42
C LYS A 64 15.73 3.32 7.20
N ASN A 65 15.73 4.64 7.22
CA ASN A 65 16.16 5.52 6.12
C ASN A 65 15.22 5.38 4.91
N PHE A 66 14.59 6.50 4.52
CA PHE A 66 13.73 6.60 3.32
C PHE A 66 12.34 5.92 3.41
N GLY A 67 11.75 5.78 4.60
CA GLY A 67 10.40 5.23 4.78
C GLY A 67 9.29 6.11 4.18
N GLY A 68 9.47 7.43 4.20
CA GLY A 68 8.49 8.42 3.74
C GLY A 68 7.32 8.54 4.72
N LYS A 69 7.09 9.75 5.26
CA LYS A 69 5.95 9.97 6.16
C LYS A 69 4.68 10.01 5.32
N TRP A 70 3.67 9.23 5.67
CA TRP A 70 2.47 9.11 4.86
C TRP A 70 1.69 10.42 4.79
N LYS A 71 1.75 11.23 5.85
CA LYS A 71 1.17 12.59 5.85
C LYS A 71 1.73 13.50 4.76
N ASP A 72 2.98 13.29 4.37
CA ASP A 72 3.66 14.08 3.33
C ASP A 72 3.50 13.46 1.94
N CYS A 73 2.78 12.34 1.81
CA CYS A 73 2.66 11.57 0.57
C CYS A 73 1.23 11.63 0.00
N ASN A 74 1.12 11.50 -1.32
CA ASN A 74 -0.15 11.35 -2.03
C ASN A 74 -0.39 9.88 -2.41
N HIS A 75 0.68 9.10 -2.51
CA HIS A 75 0.59 7.70 -2.90
C HIS A 75 1.45 6.78 -2.03
N LEU A 76 0.97 5.56 -1.84
CA LEU A 76 1.75 4.45 -1.29
C LEU A 76 2.02 3.45 -2.40
N LEU A 77 3.27 3.00 -2.52
CA LEU A 77 3.68 1.95 -3.45
C LEU A 77 4.16 0.75 -2.65
N TRP A 78 3.55 -0.40 -2.90
CA TRP A 78 3.88 -1.63 -2.20
C TRP A 78 4.02 -2.78 -3.19
N PRO A 79 5.25 -3.13 -3.58
CA PRO A 79 5.50 -4.34 -4.35
C PRO A 79 5.38 -5.55 -3.44
N TYR A 80 4.69 -6.55 -3.94
CA TYR A 80 4.30 -7.74 -3.21
C TYR A 80 4.63 -8.99 -4.02
N LEU A 81 5.18 -9.99 -3.34
CA LEU A 81 5.49 -11.28 -3.95
C LEU A 81 4.34 -12.24 -3.69
N LEU A 82 3.44 -12.36 -4.66
CA LEU A 82 2.34 -13.30 -4.67
C LEU A 82 2.87 -14.74 -4.73
N SER A 83 2.41 -15.57 -3.78
CA SER A 83 2.75 -17.00 -3.67
C SER A 83 4.25 -17.33 -3.75
N ASN A 84 5.12 -16.41 -3.31
CA ASN A 84 6.58 -16.52 -3.40
C ASN A 84 7.14 -16.69 -4.83
N LYS A 85 6.36 -16.37 -5.86
CA LYS A 85 6.72 -16.65 -7.27
C LYS A 85 6.57 -15.45 -8.19
N TYR A 86 5.68 -14.53 -7.86
CA TYR A 86 5.20 -13.55 -8.82
C TYR A 86 5.06 -12.16 -8.20
N TRP A 87 5.62 -11.13 -8.84
CA TRP A 87 5.57 -9.76 -8.32
C TRP A 87 4.37 -9.00 -8.87
N ILE A 88 3.57 -8.45 -7.96
CA ILE A 88 2.54 -7.45 -8.25
C ILE A 88 2.89 -6.14 -7.54
N LEU A 89 2.38 -5.02 -8.05
CA LEU A 89 2.53 -3.72 -7.40
C LEU A 89 1.17 -3.20 -6.95
N PHE A 90 1.02 -3.04 -5.65
CA PHE A 90 -0.08 -2.27 -5.06
C PHE A 90 0.27 -0.78 -5.14
N HIS A 91 -0.63 0.00 -5.72
CA HIS A 91 -0.59 1.44 -5.75
C HIS A 91 -1.82 1.98 -5.04
N VAL A 92 -1.60 2.63 -3.90
CA VAL A 92 -2.65 3.28 -3.14
C VAL A 92 -2.62 4.76 -3.43
N ASP A 93 -3.71 5.28 -3.96
CA ASP A 93 -3.96 6.70 -4.13
C ASP A 93 -4.76 7.20 -2.93
N LEU A 94 -4.10 7.98 -2.08
CA LEU A 94 -4.66 8.48 -0.83
C LEU A 94 -5.68 9.60 -1.08
N GLU A 95 -5.48 10.40 -2.13
CA GLU A 95 -6.39 11.49 -2.48
C GLU A 95 -7.72 10.94 -3.01
N ASN A 96 -7.63 9.90 -3.85
CA ASN A 96 -8.79 9.29 -4.51
C ASN A 96 -9.32 8.04 -3.80
N TRP A 97 -8.73 7.61 -2.69
CA TRP A 97 -9.15 6.43 -1.94
C TRP A 97 -9.25 5.18 -2.83
N LYS A 98 -8.20 4.94 -3.60
CA LYS A 98 -8.16 3.88 -4.63
C LYS A 98 -6.95 2.99 -4.45
N VAL A 99 -7.16 1.67 -4.56
CA VAL A 99 -6.08 0.68 -4.67
C VAL A 99 -6.07 0.13 -6.08
N THR A 100 -4.97 0.36 -6.79
CA THR A 100 -4.73 -0.25 -8.09
C THR A 100 -3.66 -1.32 -7.94
N VAL A 101 -3.95 -2.55 -8.34
CA VAL A 101 -2.95 -3.62 -8.45
C VAL A 101 -2.49 -3.72 -9.89
N TYR A 102 -1.22 -3.41 -10.11
CA TYR A 102 -0.56 -3.64 -11.38
C TYR A 102 -0.02 -5.06 -11.40
N ASP A 103 -0.54 -5.83 -12.35
CA ASP A 103 -0.25 -7.23 -12.58
C ASP A 103 0.26 -7.37 -14.01
N ASN A 104 1.57 -7.58 -14.15
CA ASN A 104 2.21 -7.77 -15.44
C ASN A 104 1.99 -9.15 -16.08
N ASN A 105 1.30 -10.08 -15.40
CA ASN A 105 1.11 -11.44 -15.86
C ASN A 105 -0.30 -11.98 -15.58
N GLN A 106 -1.30 -11.27 -16.12
CA GLN A 106 -2.71 -11.58 -15.91
C GLN A 106 -3.15 -12.97 -16.42
N ARG A 107 -2.29 -13.68 -17.16
CA ARG A 107 -2.57 -15.00 -17.72
C ARG A 107 -2.55 -16.13 -16.68
N PHE A 108 -1.78 -15.98 -15.60
CA PHE A 108 -1.55 -17.09 -14.65
C PHE A 108 -2.33 -16.99 -13.35
N TYR A 109 -2.79 -15.79 -13.00
CA TYR A 109 -3.54 -15.55 -11.77
C TYR A 109 -4.90 -14.94 -12.12
N GLN A 110 -5.95 -15.43 -11.52
CA GLN A 110 -7.28 -14.85 -11.60
C GLN A 110 -7.44 -13.76 -10.54
N GLU A 111 -8.49 -12.95 -10.67
CA GLU A 111 -8.81 -11.92 -9.68
C GLU A 111 -9.02 -12.54 -8.28
N ALA A 112 -9.64 -13.71 -8.22
CA ALA A 112 -9.85 -14.47 -6.99
C ALA A 112 -8.54 -14.90 -6.30
N ASP A 113 -7.44 -15.06 -7.05
CA ASP A 113 -6.13 -15.39 -6.47
C ASP A 113 -5.45 -14.17 -5.85
N ILE A 114 -5.77 -12.97 -6.34
CA ILE A 114 -5.15 -11.71 -5.92
C ILE A 114 -5.95 -11.07 -4.79
N TYR A 115 -7.28 -11.09 -4.91
CA TYR A 115 -8.21 -10.40 -4.02
C TYR A 115 -7.95 -10.67 -2.52
N PRO A 116 -7.70 -11.91 -2.05
CA PRO A 116 -7.37 -12.17 -0.64
C PRO A 116 -6.14 -11.42 -0.12
N HIS A 117 -5.21 -11.04 -1.00
CA HIS A 117 -4.02 -10.25 -0.67
C HIS A 117 -4.29 -8.74 -0.72
N VAL A 118 -5.32 -8.31 -1.45
CA VAL A 118 -5.75 -6.91 -1.54
C VAL A 118 -6.63 -6.52 -0.35
N VAL A 119 -7.53 -7.40 0.08
CA VAL A 119 -8.50 -7.14 1.16
C VAL A 119 -7.84 -6.58 2.44
N PRO A 120 -6.71 -7.13 2.93
CA PRO A 120 -5.96 -6.56 4.05
C PRO A 120 -5.61 -5.08 3.86
N CYS A 121 -5.16 -4.70 2.67
CA CYS A 121 -4.85 -3.30 2.36
C CYS A 121 -6.08 -2.42 2.35
N ILE A 122 -7.17 -2.90 1.76
CA ILE A 122 -8.43 -2.17 1.64
C ILE A 122 -8.98 -1.79 3.02
N ASN A 123 -8.79 -2.66 4.01
CA ASN A 123 -9.33 -2.46 5.35
C ASN A 123 -8.34 -1.73 6.29
N ILE A 124 -7.07 -2.14 6.32
CA ILE A 124 -6.10 -1.67 7.33
C ILE A 124 -5.52 -0.29 6.99
N ILE A 125 -5.30 0.02 5.70
CA ILE A 125 -4.73 1.32 5.32
C ILE A 125 -5.62 2.49 5.73
N PRO A 126 -6.96 2.45 5.52
CA PRO A 126 -7.89 3.43 6.08
C PRO A 126 -7.73 3.64 7.59
N GLU A 127 -7.69 2.55 8.36
CA GLU A 127 -7.54 2.61 9.83
C GLU A 127 -6.21 3.26 10.24
N ILE A 128 -5.11 2.95 9.56
CA ILE A 128 -3.81 3.56 9.83
C ILE A 128 -3.87 5.07 9.54
N ILE A 129 -4.49 5.46 8.44
CA ILE A 129 -4.64 6.87 8.08
C ILE A 129 -5.42 7.60 9.17
N GLU A 130 -6.56 7.05 9.59
CA GLU A 130 -7.39 7.65 10.63
C GLU A 130 -6.63 7.86 11.94
N ASN A 131 -5.92 6.83 12.40
CA ASN A 131 -5.28 6.85 13.72
C ASN A 131 -3.98 7.66 13.76
N TYR A 132 -3.22 7.69 12.67
CA TYR A 132 -1.84 8.20 12.68
C TYR A 132 -1.54 9.32 11.69
N VAL A 133 -2.41 9.57 10.71
CA VAL A 133 -2.14 10.51 9.61
C VAL A 133 -3.17 11.64 9.53
N ALA A 134 -4.45 11.35 9.75
CA ALA A 134 -5.58 12.25 9.48
C ALA A 134 -5.54 13.54 10.32
N ARG A 135 -4.96 13.50 11.53
CA ARG A 135 -4.76 14.70 12.37
C ARG A 135 -3.96 15.79 11.66
N ASP A 136 -3.01 15.39 10.81
CA ASP A 136 -2.13 16.28 10.07
C ASP A 136 -2.61 16.50 8.61
N ARG A 137 -3.68 15.82 8.17
CA ARG A 137 -4.21 15.80 6.80
C ARG A 137 -5.74 15.89 6.78
N VAL A 138 -6.25 17.11 6.97
CA VAL A 138 -7.70 17.40 7.01
C VAL A 138 -8.42 17.00 5.71
N ASP A 139 -7.71 17.02 4.58
CA ASP A 139 -8.18 16.55 3.27
C ASP A 139 -8.48 15.03 3.25
N LEU A 140 -7.76 14.25 4.06
CA LEU A 140 -7.99 12.81 4.20
C LEU A 140 -9.05 12.49 5.25
N GLY A 141 -9.20 13.30 6.31
CA GLY A 141 -10.09 13.03 7.44
C GLY A 141 -11.59 13.32 7.22
N LYS A 142 -11.97 14.02 6.13
CA LYS A 142 -13.38 14.44 5.88
C LYS A 142 -14.17 13.51 4.94
N LYS A 143 -13.51 12.61 4.21
CA LYS A 143 -14.20 11.60 3.39
C LYS A 143 -14.58 10.46 4.32
N ARG A 144 -15.88 10.33 4.68
CA ARG A 144 -16.40 9.12 5.34
C ARG A 144 -15.86 7.91 4.58
N PHE A 145 -15.01 7.15 5.26
CA PHE A 145 -14.10 6.15 4.70
C PHE A 145 -14.86 5.13 3.84
N GLN A 146 -14.82 5.32 2.53
CA GLN A 146 -15.23 4.28 1.61
C GLN A 146 -14.11 3.23 1.56
N PRO A 147 -14.43 1.92 1.50
CA PRO A 147 -13.43 0.91 1.21
C PRO A 147 -12.63 1.32 -0.03
N LEU A 148 -11.31 1.19 0.03
CA LEU A 148 -10.46 1.48 -1.11
C LEU A 148 -10.97 0.70 -2.34
N GLN A 149 -11.34 1.43 -3.40
CA GLN A 149 -11.83 0.78 -4.62
C GLN A 149 -10.69 0.02 -5.29
N TYR A 150 -10.92 -1.26 -5.58
CA TYR A 150 -9.93 -2.14 -6.20
C TYR A 150 -10.01 -2.11 -7.73
N PHE A 151 -8.86 -1.93 -8.37
CA PHE A 151 -8.71 -2.03 -9.82
C PHE A 151 -7.50 -2.89 -10.16
N ARG A 152 -7.68 -3.88 -11.02
CA ARG A 152 -6.58 -4.64 -11.60
C ARG A 152 -6.18 -4.03 -12.94
N LYS A 153 -4.89 -3.76 -13.15
CA LYS A 153 -4.36 -3.26 -14.43
C LYS A 153 -3.30 -4.17 -15.01
N SER A 154 -3.40 -4.41 -16.30
CA SER A 154 -2.44 -5.09 -17.17
C SER A 154 -1.41 -4.09 -17.70
N PRO A 155 -0.23 -4.52 -18.20
CA PRO A 155 0.66 -3.67 -18.98
C PRO A 155 -0.05 -3.04 -20.18
N CYS A 156 -1.06 -3.73 -20.74
CA CYS A 156 -1.89 -3.23 -21.83
C CYS A 156 -2.78 -2.04 -21.43
N ASP A 157 -3.10 -1.88 -20.14
CA ASP A 157 -3.98 -0.83 -19.61
C ASP A 157 -3.20 0.41 -19.16
N ILE A 158 -1.87 0.37 -19.24
CA ILE A 158 -1.00 1.51 -18.93
C ILE A 158 -0.89 2.35 -20.21
N PRO A 159 -1.31 3.63 -20.20
CA PRO A 159 -1.14 4.51 -21.35
C PRO A 159 0.32 4.47 -21.77
N GLN A 160 0.60 4.05 -23.01
CA GLN A 160 1.97 4.03 -23.50
C GLN A 160 2.49 5.47 -23.45
N LEU A 161 3.57 5.67 -22.70
CA LEU A 161 4.29 6.94 -22.72
C LEU A 161 4.60 7.23 -24.19
N LYS A 162 4.04 8.32 -24.72
CA LYS A 162 4.45 8.84 -26.02
C LYS A 162 5.96 8.96 -25.94
N ARG A 163 6.67 8.15 -26.73
CA ARG A 163 8.13 8.21 -26.81
C ARG A 163 8.47 9.66 -27.10
N PHE A 164 9.13 10.33 -26.15
CA PHE A 164 9.77 11.60 -26.43
C PHE A 164 10.81 11.28 -27.52
N ARG A 165 10.54 11.75 -28.74
CA ARG A 165 11.48 11.72 -29.85
C ARG A 165 12.49 12.83 -29.66
#